data_AF-G0JTZ1-F1
#
_entry.id   AF-G0JTZ1-F1
#
_cell.length_a   1.000
_cell.length_b   1.000
_cell.length_c   1.000
_cell.angle_alpha   90.00
_cell.angle_beta   90.00
_cell.angle_gamma   90.00
#
_symmetry.space_group_name_H-M   'P 1'
#
loop_
_entity.id
_entity.type
_entity.pdbx_description
1 polymer ?
#
loop_
_entity_poly.entity_id
_entity_poly.type
_entity_poly.pdbx_seq_one_letter_code
_entity_poly.pdbx_strand_id
1 'polypeptide(L)'
;MKDFETERCPDPVDAASNNEMEAVATALRNRTIEAQQSREAPDEDEQGNRYCLDCGETIPPTRVEAIAAVRCVHCASVRERKGRIGRQKGGAGRSFGEKM
;
A
#
# COMPACT_ATOMS: atom_id res chain seq x y z
N MET A 1 -0.77 -0.57 -56.30
CA MET A 1 -0.07 -0.60 -55.00
C MET A 1 -1.11 -0.67 -53.90
N LYS A 2 -1.17 -1.77 -53.16
CA LYS A 2 -1.80 -1.77 -51.84
C LYS A 2 -0.64 -1.93 -50.87
N ASP A 3 -0.42 -0.91 -50.07
CA ASP A 3 0.59 -0.88 -49.03
C ASP A 3 0.31 -2.06 -48.10
N PHE A 4 1.12 -3.10 -48.28
CA PHE A 4 1.21 -4.25 -47.39
C PHE A 4 1.92 -3.75 -46.15
N GLU A 5 1.24 -2.91 -45.37
CA GLU A 5 1.60 -2.65 -43.99
C GLU A 5 1.42 -4.00 -43.30
N THR A 6 2.50 -4.76 -43.31
CA THR A 6 2.63 -6.01 -42.59
C THR A 6 2.35 -5.64 -41.15
N GLU A 7 1.18 -6.03 -40.66
CA GLU A 7 0.82 -5.95 -39.25
C GLU A 7 2.00 -6.53 -38.49
N ARG A 8 2.80 -5.66 -37.87
CA ARG A 8 3.95 -6.06 -37.08
C ARG A 8 3.37 -6.66 -35.80
N CYS A 9 2.95 -7.92 -35.91
CA CYS A 9 2.59 -8.75 -34.77
C CYS A 9 3.82 -8.73 -33.85
N PRO A 10 3.69 -8.23 -32.61
CA PRO A 10 4.81 -8.20 -31.69
C PRO A 10 5.34 -9.62 -31.56
N ASP A 11 6.64 -9.79 -31.79
CA ASP A 11 7.27 -11.08 -31.57
C ASP A 11 7.11 -11.45 -30.08
N PRO A 12 7.21 -12.74 -29.70
CA PRO A 12 6.97 -13.15 -28.33
C PRO A 12 7.83 -12.39 -27.30
N VAL A 13 9.01 -11.91 -27.68
CA VAL A 13 9.89 -11.09 -26.83
C VAL A 13 9.35 -9.68 -26.66
N ASP A 14 8.85 -9.04 -27.73
CA ASP A 14 8.20 -7.73 -27.66
C ASP A 14 6.93 -7.79 -26.80
N ALA A 15 6.11 -8.83 -26.97
CA ALA A 15 4.93 -9.06 -26.14
C ALA A 15 5.28 -9.26 -24.65
N ALA A 16 6.34 -10.03 -24.36
CA ALA A 16 6.83 -10.19 -22.99
C ALA A 16 7.31 -8.86 -22.40
N SER A 17 8.09 -8.08 -23.16
CA SER A 17 8.56 -6.75 -22.73
C SER A 17 7.40 -5.81 -22.40
N ASN A 18 6.37 -5.77 -23.25
CA ASN A 18 5.18 -4.93 -23.03
C ASN A 18 4.41 -5.33 -21.76
N ASN A 19 4.29 -6.63 -21.49
CA ASN A 19 3.65 -7.13 -20.27
C ASN A 19 4.42 -6.71 -19.01
N GLU A 20 5.75 -6.80 -19.03
CA GLU A 20 6.58 -6.35 -17.89
C GLU A 20 6.43 -4.84 -17.66
N MET A 21 6.44 -4.05 -18.73
CA MET A 21 6.23 -2.59 -18.66
C MET A 21 4.86 -2.24 -18.07
N GLU A 22 3.79 -2.91 -18.52
CA GLU A 22 2.44 -2.69 -18.01
C GLU A 22 2.30 -3.12 -16.54
N ALA A 23 2.91 -4.26 -16.16
CA ALA A 23 2.90 -4.74 -14.79
C ALA A 23 3.62 -3.76 -13.84
N VAL A 24 4.78 -3.24 -14.25
CA VAL A 24 5.52 -2.23 -13.48
C VAL A 24 4.71 -0.94 -13.39
N ALA A 25 4.15 -0.45 -14.49
CA ALA A 25 3.34 0.77 -14.50
C ALA A 25 2.12 0.67 -13.57
N THR A 26 1.44 -0.48 -13.61
CA THR A 26 0.30 -0.77 -12.73
C THR A 26 0.72 -0.84 -11.26
N ALA A 27 1.85 -1.48 -10.94
CA ALA A 27 2.36 -1.55 -9.58
C ALA A 27 2.73 -0.17 -9.03
N LEU A 28 3.36 0.70 -9.83
CA LEU A 28 3.68 2.06 -9.44
C LEU A 28 2.40 2.89 -9.21
N ARG A 29 1.41 2.77 -10.10
CA ARG A 29 0.11 3.44 -9.95
C ARG A 29 -0.62 3.00 -8.68
N ASN A 30 -0.61 1.71 -8.37
CA ASN A 30 -1.26 1.21 -7.16
C ASN A 30 -0.58 1.76 -5.90
N ARG A 31 0.76 1.75 -5.87
CA ARG A 31 1.52 2.32 -4.74
C ARG A 31 1.23 3.80 -4.52
N THR A 32 1.10 4.59 -5.59
CA THR A 32 0.77 6.02 -5.45
C THR A 32 -0.65 6.23 -4.94
N ILE A 33 -1.63 5.46 -5.41
CA ILE A 33 -3.02 5.51 -4.94
C ILE A 33 -3.10 5.08 -3.47
N GLU A 34 -2.45 3.98 -3.08
CA GLU A 34 -2.43 3.50 -1.70
C GLU A 34 -1.78 4.53 -0.75
N ALA A 35 -0.70 5.19 -1.18
CA ALA A 35 -0.05 6.25 -0.42
C ALA A 35 -0.94 7.50 -0.26
N GLN A 36 -1.80 7.80 -1.23
CA GLN A 36 -2.75 8.90 -1.15
C GLN A 36 -3.95 8.56 -0.25
N GLN A 37 -4.49 7.35 -0.37
CA GLN A 37 -5.65 6.90 0.42
C GLN A 37 -5.34 6.66 1.90
N SER A 38 -4.10 6.31 2.24
CA SER A 38 -3.67 6.06 3.62
C SER A 38 -3.43 7.34 4.44
N ARG A 39 -3.60 8.52 3.84
CA ARG A 39 -3.51 9.81 4.55
C ARG A 39 -4.81 10.11 5.30
N GLU A 40 -4.93 9.56 6.50
CA GLU A 40 -5.94 9.95 7.49
C GLU A 40 -5.69 11.42 7.89
N ALA A 41 -6.72 12.28 7.89
CA ALA A 41 -6.56 13.69 8.21
C ALA A 41 -6.09 13.85 9.67
N PRO A 42 -5.03 14.62 9.95
CA PRO A 42 -4.62 14.88 11.32
C PRO A 42 -5.64 15.79 12.03
N ASP A 43 -5.95 15.50 13.29
CA ASP A 43 -6.59 16.46 14.18
C ASP A 43 -5.52 17.47 14.63
N GLU A 44 -5.72 18.74 14.27
CA GLU A 44 -4.83 19.86 14.61
C GLU A 44 -5.60 20.92 15.39
N ASP A 45 -5.08 21.34 16.54
CA ASP A 45 -5.61 22.49 17.29
C ASP A 45 -5.14 23.82 16.66
N GLU A 46 -5.74 24.93 17.09
CA GLU A 46 -5.40 26.29 16.66
C GLU A 46 -3.91 26.68 16.86
N GLN A 47 -3.20 25.90 17.68
CA GLN A 47 -1.76 26.04 17.98
C GLN A 47 -0.86 25.08 17.18
N GLY A 48 -1.44 24.26 16.29
CA GLY A 48 -0.70 23.27 15.48
C GLY A 48 -0.30 22.00 16.23
N ASN A 49 -0.81 21.80 17.45
CA ASN A 49 -0.57 20.57 18.21
C ASN A 49 -1.42 19.43 17.64
N ARG A 50 -0.78 18.29 17.37
CA ARG A 50 -1.45 17.09 16.87
C ARG A 50 -1.68 16.09 17.99
N TYR A 51 -2.86 15.49 17.99
CA TYR A 51 -3.25 14.48 18.97
C TYR A 51 -3.41 13.11 18.32
N CYS A 52 -3.14 12.06 19.10
CA CYS A 52 -3.30 10.71 18.62
C CYS A 52 -4.78 10.34 18.49
N LEU A 53 -5.22 9.94 17.29
CA LEU A 53 -6.61 9.51 16.99
C LEU A 53 -7.10 8.23 17.72
N ASP A 54 -6.32 7.68 18.64
CA ASP A 54 -6.60 6.37 19.28
C ASP A 54 -6.67 6.51 20.80
N CYS A 55 -5.72 7.26 21.38
CA CYS A 55 -5.63 7.47 22.83
C CYS A 55 -5.80 8.94 23.25
N GLY A 56 -5.86 9.88 22.31
CA GLY A 56 -5.99 11.32 22.60
C GLY A 56 -4.72 11.98 23.15
N GLU A 57 -3.58 11.29 23.19
CA GLU A 57 -2.34 11.83 23.72
C GLU A 57 -1.64 12.76 22.72
N THR A 58 -1.01 13.82 23.24
CA THR A 58 -0.28 14.80 22.42
C THR A 58 0.92 14.15 21.74
N ILE A 59 1.01 14.31 20.42
CA ILE A 59 2.12 13.79 19.63
C ILE A 59 3.28 14.78 19.74
N PRO A 60 4.50 14.33 20.09
CA PRO A 60 5.64 15.24 20.19
C PRO A 60 5.91 15.90 18.83
N PRO A 61 6.24 17.20 18.80
CA PRO A 61 6.40 17.96 17.55
C PRO A 61 7.50 17.38 16.67
N THR A 62 8.57 16.85 17.26
CA THR A 62 9.65 16.17 16.53
C THR A 62 9.17 15.01 15.66
N ARG A 63 8.11 14.32 16.07
CA ARG A 63 7.49 13.21 15.30
C ARG A 63 6.51 13.72 14.25
N VAL A 64 5.84 14.84 14.53
CA VAL A 64 4.97 15.52 13.56
C VAL A 64 5.79 16.04 12.39
N GLU A 65 6.93 16.69 12.67
CA GLU A 65 7.82 17.24 11.64
C GLU A 65 8.49 16.16 10.79
N ALA A 66 8.86 15.03 11.38
CA ALA A 66 9.58 13.97 10.66
C ALA A 66 8.71 13.20 9.63
N ILE A 67 7.46 12.89 9.99
CA ILE A 67 6.62 11.95 9.22
C ILE A 67 5.14 12.36 9.12
N ALA A 68 4.78 13.58 9.53
CA ALA A 68 3.38 14.02 9.62
C ALA A 68 2.51 13.05 10.43
N ALA A 69 3.00 12.62 11.61
CA ALA A 69 2.36 11.57 12.39
C ALA A 69 0.95 11.93 12.87
N VAL A 70 0.03 10.97 12.72
CA VAL A 70 -1.37 11.04 13.16
C VAL A 70 -1.61 10.19 14.44
N ARG A 71 -0.62 9.37 14.82
CA ARG A 71 -0.67 8.49 16.00
C ARG A 71 0.63 8.51 16.80
N CYS A 72 0.50 8.33 18.11
CA CYS A 72 1.64 8.16 19.01
C CYS A 72 2.44 6.88 18.68
N VAL A 73 3.65 6.76 19.22
CA VAL A 73 4.56 5.61 18.98
C VAL A 73 3.87 4.30 19.37
N HIS A 74 3.26 4.25 20.56
CA HIS A 74 2.65 3.04 21.09
C HIS A 74 1.48 2.54 20.23
N CYS A 75 0.52 3.41 19.90
CA CYS A 75 -0.62 3.03 19.08
C CYS A 75 -0.21 2.66 17.65
N ALA A 76 0.79 3.34 17.08
CA ALA A 76 1.37 2.95 15.79
C ALA A 76 1.96 1.52 15.84
N SER A 77 2.81 1.24 16.83
CA SER A 77 3.44 -0.09 16.98
C SER A 77 2.45 -1.23 17.23
N VAL A 78 1.33 -0.97 17.90
CA VAL A 78 0.26 -1.96 18.07
C VAL A 78 -0.42 -2.27 16.73
N ARG A 79 -0.72 -1.25 15.92
CA ARG A 79 -1.34 -1.43 14.59
C ARG A 79 -0.41 -2.14 13.62
N GLU A 80 0.86 -1.80 13.62
CA GLU A 80 1.87 -2.49 12.80
C GLU A 80 1.95 -3.99 13.14
N ARG A 81 1.94 -4.32 14.44
CA ARG A 81 1.90 -5.73 14.89
C ARG A 81 0.63 -6.44 14.41
N LYS A 82 -0.54 -5.82 14.53
CA LYS A 82 -1.82 -6.39 14.05
C LYS A 82 -1.83 -6.58 12.53
N GLY A 83 -1.31 -5.62 11.77
CA GLY A 83 -1.24 -5.68 10.30
C GLY A 83 -0.35 -6.81 9.77
N ARG A 84 0.75 -7.13 10.47
CA ARG A 84 1.62 -8.26 10.10
C ARG A 84 0.92 -9.62 10.24
N ILE A 85 0.05 -9.77 11.24
CA ILE A 85 -0.66 -11.04 11.51
C ILE A 85 -1.71 -11.33 10.42
N GLY A 86 -2.40 -10.31 9.90
CA GLY A 86 -3.42 -10.46 8.87
C GLY A 86 -2.86 -10.86 7.49
N ARG A 87 -1.62 -10.46 7.17
CA ARG A 87 -0.98 -10.75 5.86
C ARG A 87 -0.48 -12.18 5.72
N GLN A 88 -0.38 -12.93 6.82
CA GLN A 88 0.22 -14.26 6.84
C GLN A 88 -0.77 -15.39 6.54
N LYS A 89 -2.08 -15.11 6.50
CA LYS A 89 -3.12 -16.07 6.07
C LYS A 89 -3.32 -16.03 4.54
N GLY A 90 -2.23 -16.23 3.81
CA GLY A 90 -2.23 -16.46 2.35
C GLY A 90 -1.66 -17.83 1.97
N GLY A 91 -1.38 -18.70 2.94
CA GLY A 91 -0.93 -20.07 2.69
C GLY A 91 -2.12 -21.01 2.48
N ALA A 92 -2.47 -21.29 1.24
CA ALA A 92 -3.30 -22.45 0.89
C ALA A 92 -2.50 -23.74 1.16
N GLY A 93 -2.48 -24.18 2.42
CA GLY A 93 -1.75 -25.35 2.93
C GLY A 93 -2.64 -26.28 3.75
N ARG A 94 -3.51 -27.02 3.04
CA ARG A 94 -4.06 -28.38 3.24
C ARG A 94 -3.99 -29.05 4.63
N SER A 95 -5.10 -29.64 5.08
CA SER A 95 -5.20 -31.08 5.44
C SER A 95 -6.65 -31.50 5.74
N PHE A 96 -7.03 -32.66 5.19
CA PHE A 96 -8.27 -33.41 5.47
C PHE A 96 -8.39 -33.74 6.96
N GLY A 97 -9.62 -33.74 7.49
CA GLY A 97 -9.90 -34.10 8.89
C GLY A 97 -11.39 -34.37 9.14
N GLU A 98 -11.78 -35.59 8.79
CA GLU A 98 -12.94 -36.40 9.23
C GLU A 98 -13.63 -35.98 10.55
N LYS A 99 -14.96 -35.82 10.49
CA LYS A 99 -16.00 -35.89 11.55
C LYS A 99 -17.32 -35.49 10.86
N MET A 100 -18.41 -36.26 10.80
CA MET A 100 -18.90 -37.50 11.41
C MET A 100 -19.91 -38.11 10.42
#